data_AF-A0AAX0HXC6-F1
#
_entry.id   AF-A0AAX0HXC6-F1
#
_cell.length_a   1.000
_cell.length_b   1.000
_cell.length_c   1.000
_cell.angle_alpha   90.00
_cell.angle_beta   90.00
_cell.angle_gamma   90.00
#
_symmetry.space_group_name_H-M   'P 1'
#
loop_
_entity.id
_entity.type
_entity.pdbx_description
1 polymer ?
#
loop_
_entity_poly.entity_id
_entity_poly.type
_entity_poly.pdbx_seq_one_letter_code
_entity_poly.pdbx_strand_id
1 'polypeptide(L)'
;MHAVSAPVQADVQTELDYWRGEHRRGQLGYYAFDGIPEGTIRAVCAAYNARPHLTDAEAIKAVRDALRLTPGSMNAVLADWLAPRCLRHLRQG
;
A
#
# COMPACT_ATOMS: atom_id res chain seq x y z
N MET A 1 17.09 21.51 15.96
CA MET A 1 17.09 20.75 14.69
C MET A 1 16.43 19.41 14.97
N HIS A 2 15.20 19.19 14.51
CA HIS A 2 14.60 17.86 14.58
C HIS A 2 15.40 16.97 13.63
N ALA A 3 16.07 15.94 14.15
CA ALA A 3 16.68 14.91 13.34
C ALA A 3 15.55 14.26 12.54
N VAL A 4 15.51 14.54 11.24
CA VAL A 4 14.64 13.80 10.33
C VAL A 4 15.27 12.40 10.27
N SER A 5 14.70 11.47 11.04
CA SER A 5 15.07 10.07 10.92
C SER A 5 14.99 9.67 9.46
N ALA A 6 16.05 9.04 8.95
CA ALA A 6 16.00 8.47 7.62
C ALA A 6 14.79 7.52 7.55
N PRO A 7 14.01 7.57 6.46
CA PRO A 7 12.87 6.69 6.30
C PRO A 7 13.33 5.24 6.43
N VAL A 8 12.73 4.52 7.37
CA VAL A 8 13.00 3.10 7.61
C VAL A 8 12.52 2.32 6.40
N GLN A 9 13.32 1.37 5.90
CA GLN A 9 12.87 0.53 4.79
C GLN A 9 11.61 -0.24 5.22
N ALA A 10 10.58 -0.17 4.38
CA ALA A 10 9.35 -0.93 4.53
C ALA A 10 9.65 -2.42 4.48
N ASP A 11 9.38 -3.11 5.58
CA ASP A 11 9.33 -4.57 5.62
C ASP A 11 7.97 -5.04 5.09
N VAL A 12 8.02 -5.63 3.90
CA VAL A 12 6.85 -6.15 3.19
C VAL A 12 6.11 -7.19 4.02
N GLN A 13 6.80 -8.04 4.78
CA GLN A 13 6.15 -9.11 5.54
C GLN A 13 5.40 -8.54 6.75
N THR A 14 6.02 -7.62 7.47
CA THR A 14 5.38 -6.89 8.57
C THR A 14 4.11 -6.17 8.11
N GLU A 15 4.16 -5.49 6.96
CA GLU A 15 2.97 -4.84 6.40
C GLU A 15 1.88 -5.83 6.01
N LEU A 16 2.24 -6.95 5.37
CA LEU A 16 1.26 -7.97 5.00
C LEU A 16 0.57 -8.57 6.22
N ASP A 17 1.28 -8.79 7.31
CA ASP A 17 0.71 -9.34 8.54
C ASP A 17 -0.22 -8.33 9.24
N TYR A 18 0.15 -7.04 9.26
CA TYR A 18 -0.74 -5.97 9.73
C TYR A 18 -2.04 -5.93 8.93
N TRP A 19 -1.95 -5.81 7.61
CA TRP A 19 -3.13 -5.66 6.75
C TRP A 19 -3.98 -6.93 6.70
N ARG A 20 -3.38 -8.11 6.86
CA ARG A 20 -4.12 -9.37 7.03
C ARG A 20 -4.91 -9.40 8.34
N GLY A 21 -4.38 -8.80 9.40
CA GLY A 21 -5.11 -8.57 10.65
C GLY A 21 -6.35 -7.68 10.45
N GLU A 22 -6.19 -6.57 9.74
CA GLU A 22 -7.29 -5.64 9.43
C GLU A 22 -8.34 -6.28 8.50
N HIS A 23 -7.92 -7.11 7.55
CA HIS A 23 -8.82 -7.91 6.71
C HIS A 23 -9.70 -8.84 7.53
N ARG A 24 -9.12 -9.59 8.48
CA ARG A 24 -9.86 -10.52 9.36
C ARG A 24 -10.88 -9.79 10.25
N ARG A 25 -10.65 -8.50 10.53
CA ARG A 25 -11.59 -7.62 11.24
C ARG A 25 -12.70 -7.06 10.34
N GLY A 26 -12.72 -7.43 9.06
CA GLY A 26 -13.71 -6.96 8.07
C GLY A 26 -13.44 -5.55 7.54
N GLN A 27 -12.32 -4.92 7.87
CA GLN A 27 -12.05 -3.53 7.51
C GLN A 27 -11.64 -3.32 6.05
N LEU A 28 -11.20 -4.39 5.39
CA LEU A 28 -10.92 -4.41 3.95
C LEU A 28 -12.15 -4.87 3.13
N GLY A 29 -13.31 -5.06 3.77
CA GLY A 29 -14.53 -5.52 3.14
C GLY A 29 -14.50 -6.99 2.71
N TYR A 30 -15.31 -7.36 1.72
CA TYR A 30 -15.50 -8.73 1.25
C TYR A 30 -14.47 -9.20 0.20
N TYR A 31 -13.45 -8.40 -0.09
CA TYR A 31 -12.44 -8.78 -1.08
C TYR A 31 -11.53 -9.86 -0.51
N ALA A 32 -11.19 -10.86 -1.32
CA ALA A 32 -10.14 -11.81 -0.96
C ALA A 32 -8.83 -11.03 -0.71
N PHE A 33 -8.14 -11.34 0.38
CA PHE A 33 -6.88 -10.68 0.72
C PHE A 33 -5.79 -11.02 -0.30
N ASP A 34 -5.75 -12.29 -0.69
CA ASP A 34 -4.85 -12.79 -1.72
C ASP A 34 -5.31 -12.23 -3.08
N GLY A 35 -4.40 -11.55 -3.77
CA GLY A 35 -4.70 -10.85 -5.03
C GLY A 35 -4.48 -9.34 -4.93
N ILE A 36 -5.53 -8.54 -5.13
CA ILE A 36 -5.42 -7.08 -5.22
C ILE A 36 -4.94 -6.43 -3.92
N PRO A 37 -5.47 -6.79 -2.72
CA PRO A 37 -4.97 -6.23 -1.47
C PRO A 37 -3.49 -6.53 -1.24
N GLU A 38 -3.08 -7.80 -1.30
CA GLU A 38 -1.68 -8.20 -1.17
C GLU A 38 -0.78 -7.51 -2.22
N GLY A 39 -1.17 -7.54 -3.49
CA GLY A 39 -0.42 -6.91 -4.57
C GLY A 39 -0.25 -5.41 -4.39
N THR A 40 -1.29 -4.74 -3.88
CA THR A 40 -1.26 -3.30 -3.56
C THR A 40 -0.25 -3.01 -2.46
N ILE A 41 -0.28 -3.77 -1.36
CA ILE A 41 0.64 -3.58 -0.23
C ILE A 41 2.09 -3.76 -0.68
N ARG A 42 2.38 -4.83 -1.43
CA ARG A 42 3.73 -5.09 -1.97
C ARG A 42 4.20 -3.96 -2.89
N ALA A 43 3.33 -3.48 -3.78
CA ALA A 43 3.66 -2.40 -4.71
C ALA A 43 3.90 -1.06 -3.99
N VAL A 44 3.12 -0.74 -2.94
CA VAL A 44 3.35 0.46 -2.12
C VAL A 44 4.68 0.36 -1.37
N CYS A 45 4.98 -0.78 -0.75
CA CYS A 45 6.26 -0.98 -0.06
C CYS A 45 7.45 -0.81 -1.01
N ALA A 46 7.38 -1.40 -2.21
CA ALA A 46 8.41 -1.24 -3.22
C ALA A 46 8.57 0.23 -3.67
N ALA A 47 7.46 0.92 -3.90
CA ALA A 47 7.47 2.33 -4.29
C ALA A 47 8.02 3.25 -3.18
N TYR A 48 7.68 2.96 -1.92
CA TYR A 48 8.19 3.66 -0.74
C TYR A 48 9.69 3.42 -0.55
N ASN A 49 10.15 2.17 -0.63
CA ASN A 49 11.58 1.84 -0.51
C ASN A 49 12.43 2.49 -1.61
N ALA A 50 11.87 2.66 -2.81
CA ALA A 50 12.54 3.37 -3.90
C ALA A 50 12.50 4.90 -3.72
N ARG A 51 11.38 5.45 -3.23
CA ARG A 51 11.14 6.90 -3.09
C ARG A 51 10.33 7.22 -1.83
N PRO A 52 10.94 7.34 -0.65
CA PRO A 52 10.19 7.47 0.61
C PRO A 52 9.26 8.69 0.71
N HIS A 53 9.55 9.74 -0.07
CA HIS A 53 8.77 10.97 -0.12
C HIS A 53 7.65 10.97 -1.17
N LEU A 54 7.30 9.81 -1.76
CA LEU A 54 6.24 9.74 -2.77
C LEU A 54 4.89 10.23 -2.26
N THR A 55 4.13 10.94 -3.07
CA THR A 55 2.78 11.38 -2.74
C THR A 55 1.76 10.23 -2.83
N ASP A 56 0.57 10.43 -2.27
CA ASP A 56 -0.54 9.47 -2.41
C ASP A 56 -0.86 9.19 -3.89
N ALA A 57 -0.81 10.21 -4.74
CA ALA A 57 -1.03 10.07 -6.18
C ALA A 57 0.06 9.22 -6.86
N GLU A 58 1.32 9.38 -6.45
CA GLU A 58 2.42 8.57 -6.95
C GLU A 58 2.35 7.12 -6.47
N ALA A 59 1.87 6.87 -5.24
CA ALA A 59 1.64 5.52 -4.74
C ALA A 59 0.51 4.83 -5.51
N ILE A 60 -0.60 5.53 -5.75
CA ILE A 60 -1.71 5.03 -6.57
C ILE A 60 -1.21 4.70 -7.99
N LYS A 61 -0.46 5.61 -8.61
CA LYS A 61 0.12 5.38 -9.93
C LYS A 61 1.03 4.15 -9.94
N ALA A 62 1.96 4.04 -8.99
CA ALA A 62 2.88 2.92 -8.90
C ALA A 62 2.16 1.58 -8.75
N VAL A 63 1.08 1.53 -7.96
CA VAL A 63 0.26 0.33 -7.77
C VAL A 63 -0.49 -0.04 -9.05
N ARG A 64 -1.14 0.93 -9.71
CA ARG A 64 -1.84 0.68 -10.98
C ARG A 64 -0.90 0.17 -12.06
N ASP A 65 0.30 0.76 -12.15
CA ASP A 65 1.33 0.37 -13.11
C ASP A 65 1.86 -1.05 -12.81
N ALA A 66 2.15 -1.35 -11.53
CA ALA A 66 2.65 -2.65 -11.10
C ALA A 66 1.64 -3.80 -11.31
N LEU A 67 0.36 -3.54 -11.03
CA LEU A 67 -0.70 -4.53 -11.12
C LEU A 67 -1.43 -4.52 -12.48
N ARG A 68 -1.03 -3.63 -13.40
CA ARG A 68 -1.65 -3.44 -14.73
C ARG A 68 -3.17 -3.29 -14.65
N LEU A 69 -3.65 -2.48 -13.71
CA LEU A 69 -5.07 -2.33 -13.44
C LEU A 69 -5.74 -1.52 -14.54
N THR A 70 -6.85 -2.03 -15.06
CA THR A 70 -7.71 -1.27 -15.97
C THR A 70 -8.36 -0.11 -15.21
N PRO A 71 -8.21 1.15 -15.66
CA PRO A 71 -8.87 2.29 -15.04
C PRO A 71 -10.38 2.08 -14.91
N GLY A 72 -10.94 2.41 -13.74
CA GLY A 72 -12.38 2.26 -13.46
C GLY A 72 -12.85 0.84 -13.15
N SER A 73 -11.98 -0.18 -13.20
CA SER A 73 -12.31 -1.52 -12.71
C SER A 73 -12.48 -1.54 -11.18
N MET A 74 -13.25 -2.49 -10.65
CA MET A 74 -13.36 -2.68 -9.19
C MET A 74 -11.98 -2.90 -8.53
N ASN A 75 -11.08 -3.60 -9.21
CA ASN A 75 -9.71 -3.81 -8.74
C ASN A 75 -8.91 -2.50 -8.66
N ALA A 76 -9.07 -1.61 -9.65
CA ALA A 76 -8.47 -0.28 -9.61
C ALA A 76 -9.04 0.54 -8.46
N VAL A 77 -10.37 0.56 -8.28
CA VAL A 77 -11.01 1.31 -7.19
C VAL A 77 -10.54 0.82 -5.82
N LEU A 78 -10.43 -0.50 -5.63
CA LEU A 78 -9.91 -1.08 -4.39
C LEU A 78 -8.45 -0.69 -4.14
N ALA A 79 -7.60 -0.83 -5.16
CA ALA A 79 -6.19 -0.48 -5.08
C ALA A 79 -5.99 1.02 -4.79
N ASP A 80 -6.77 1.90 -5.43
CA ASP A 80 -6.73 3.35 -5.22
C ASP A 80 -7.13 3.73 -3.80
N TRP A 81 -8.08 3.01 -3.22
CA TRP A 81 -8.50 3.20 -1.85
C TRP A 81 -7.43 2.70 -0.86
N LEU A 82 -6.79 1.56 -1.13
CA LEU A 82 -5.83 0.94 -0.21
C LEU A 82 -4.45 1.60 -0.25
N ALA A 83 -3.96 1.99 -1.44
CA ALA A 83 -2.59 2.46 -1.61
C ALA A 83 -2.21 3.67 -0.73
N PRO A 84 -3.04 4.74 -0.62
CA PRO A 84 -2.74 5.86 0.28
C PRO A 84 -2.75 5.46 1.76
N ARG A 85 -3.55 4.46 2.14
CA ARG A 85 -3.64 3.98 3.53
C ARG A 85 -2.36 3.23 3.91
N CYS A 86 -1.89 2.34 3.04
CA CYS A 86 -0.59 1.67 3.21
C CYS A 86 0.55 2.69 3.31
N LEU A 87 0.58 3.69 2.43
CA LEU A 87 1.62 4.72 2.45
C LEU A 87 1.63 5.52 3.76
N ARG A 88 0.46 5.89 4.29
CA ARG A 88 0.36 6.62 5.56
C ARG A 88 0.77 5.75 6.74
N HIS A 89 0.40 4.47 6.74
CA HIS A 89 0.82 3.51 7.76
C HIS A 89 2.35 3.39 7.81
N LEU A 90 2.99 3.20 6.65
CA LEU A 90 4.46 3.14 6.52
C LEU A 90 5.20 4.40 6.99
N ARG A 91 4.52 5.54 7.06
CA ARG A 91 5.10 6.81 7.56
C ARG A 91 4.94 7.00 9.05
N GLN A 92 4.07 6.21 9.68
CA GLN A 92 3.78 6.27 11.11
C GLN A 92 4.57 5.23 11.91
N GLY A 93 5.01 4.14 11.25
CA GLY A 93 5.98 3.19 11.79
C GLY A 93 7.41 3.72 11.74
#